data_AF-A0A1C4KI63-F1
#
_entry.id   AF-A0A1C4KI63-F1
#
_cell.length_a   1.000
_cell.length_b   1.000
_cell.length_c   1.000
_cell.angle_alpha   90.00
_cell.angle_beta   90.00
_cell.angle_gamma   90.00
#
_symmetry.space_group_name_H-M   'P 1'
#
loop_
_entity.id
_entity.type
_entity.pdbx_description
1 polymer ?
#
loop_
_entity_poly.entity_id
_entity_poly.type
_entity_poly.pdbx_seq_one_letter_code
_entity_poly.pdbx_strand_id
1 'polypeptide(L)'
;MPQNPTPAAAGDTNPTTNPTPEIGSLEYLASMSPEMRLNVAAVWAKCAESAVNFTPADSFKGTLVHLQWAVAEIERLRAELDKVAAFAAQRAEYVTSILNCHPDNKHDYYRWQGHAESRRQLSQSLGLPVAWPAETEPDTAPSQREAGAL
;
A
#
# COMPACT_ATOMS: atom_id res chain seq x y z
N MET A 1 -89.13 -29.39 -16.29
CA MET A 1 -88.43 -28.53 -17.28
C MET A 1 -88.65 -27.09 -16.84
N PRO A 2 -87.68 -26.15 -16.97
CA PRO A 2 -86.49 -26.14 -17.83
C PRO A 2 -85.17 -26.19 -17.01
N GLN A 3 -84.10 -26.88 -17.43
CA GLN A 3 -83.10 -26.58 -18.48
C GLN A 3 -82.09 -25.45 -18.15
N ASN A 4 -80.81 -25.85 -18.21
CA ASN A 4 -79.50 -25.17 -18.12
C ASN A 4 -79.39 -23.88 -19.00
N PRO A 5 -78.35 -23.00 -18.92
CA PRO A 5 -76.92 -23.37 -18.84
C PRO A 5 -75.93 -22.47 -18.05
N THR A 6 -74.75 -23.05 -17.78
CA THR A 6 -73.48 -22.47 -17.34
C THR A 6 -72.97 -21.30 -18.20
N PRO A 7 -72.25 -20.33 -17.61
CA PRO A 7 -71.17 -19.62 -18.29
C PRO A 7 -69.79 -19.88 -17.65
N ALA A 8 -68.82 -20.08 -18.53
CA ALA A 8 -67.40 -20.32 -18.27
C ALA A 8 -66.72 -19.11 -17.61
N ALA A 9 -65.79 -19.35 -16.68
CA ALA A 9 -64.82 -18.36 -16.26
C ALA A 9 -63.41 -18.82 -16.67
N ALA A 10 -62.94 -18.17 -17.74
CA ALA A 10 -61.58 -17.83 -18.14
C ALA A 10 -60.41 -18.70 -17.63
N GLY A 11 -59.73 -19.33 -18.59
CA GLY A 11 -58.38 -19.85 -18.39
C GLY A 11 -57.34 -18.73 -18.33
N ASP A 12 -56.46 -18.83 -17.33
CA ASP A 12 -55.15 -18.19 -17.33
C ASP A 12 -54.10 -19.23 -17.74
N THR A 13 -54.07 -19.60 -19.02
CA THR A 13 -52.84 -20.18 -19.60
C THR A 13 -51.93 -19.03 -19.95
N ASN A 14 -51.11 -18.59 -18.99
CA ASN A 14 -49.97 -17.75 -19.28
C ASN A 14 -49.03 -18.51 -20.24
N PRO A 15 -48.82 -18.07 -21.49
CA PRO A 15 -47.94 -18.77 -22.40
C PRO A 15 -46.51 -18.59 -21.90
N THR A 16 -45.91 -19.73 -21.54
CA THR A 16 -44.48 -20.02 -21.50
C THR A 16 -43.62 -18.91 -22.10
N THR A 17 -42.97 -18.12 -21.25
CA THR A 17 -41.83 -17.31 -21.64
C THR A 17 -40.78 -18.23 -22.24
N ASN A 18 -40.64 -18.17 -23.56
CA ASN A 18 -39.59 -18.85 -24.31
C ASN A 18 -38.23 -18.35 -23.77
N PRO A 19 -37.29 -19.21 -23.38
CA PRO A 19 -35.98 -18.73 -22.94
C PRO A 19 -35.26 -18.14 -24.15
N THR A 20 -34.97 -16.84 -24.10
CA THR A 20 -34.05 -16.21 -25.05
C THR A 20 -32.69 -16.92 -24.92
N PRO A 21 -32.15 -17.54 -25.98
CA PRO A 21 -30.86 -18.22 -25.90
C PRO A 21 -29.76 -17.20 -25.59
N GLU A 22 -28.88 -17.53 -24.65
CA GLU A 22 -27.78 -16.65 -24.27
C GLU A 22 -26.90 -16.31 -25.47
N ILE A 23 -26.49 -15.03 -25.55
CA ILE A 23 -25.61 -14.53 -26.60
C ILE A 23 -24.29 -15.32 -26.55
N GLY A 24 -24.03 -16.11 -27.60
CA GLY A 24 -22.84 -16.96 -27.71
C GLY A 24 -23.11 -18.47 -27.57
N SER A 25 -24.34 -18.88 -27.26
CA SER A 25 -24.74 -20.30 -27.28
C SER A 25 -24.81 -20.87 -28.70
N LEU A 26 -24.67 -22.20 -28.85
CA LEU A 26 -24.78 -22.88 -30.14
C LEU A 26 -26.18 -22.70 -30.78
N GLU A 27 -27.22 -22.57 -29.94
CA GLU A 27 -28.59 -22.29 -30.38
C GLU A 27 -28.74 -20.85 -30.91
N TYR A 28 -28.07 -19.88 -30.28
CA TYR A 28 -28.00 -18.50 -30.76
C TYR A 28 -27.27 -18.38 -32.10
N LEU A 29 -26.21 -19.16 -32.32
CA LEU A 29 -25.53 -19.22 -33.62
C LEU A 29 -26.41 -19.91 -34.69
N ALA A 30 -27.18 -20.92 -34.29
CA ALA A 30 -28.08 -21.65 -35.19
C ALA A 30 -29.32 -20.83 -35.63
N SER A 31 -29.66 -19.74 -34.92
CA SER A 31 -30.71 -18.80 -35.34
C SER A 31 -30.20 -17.69 -36.27
N MET A 32 -28.89 -17.53 -36.42
CA MET A 32 -28.28 -16.52 -37.31
C MET A 32 -28.36 -16.93 -38.79
N SER A 33 -28.33 -15.94 -39.69
CA SER A 33 -28.16 -16.18 -41.13
C SER A 33 -26.78 -16.80 -41.43
N PRO A 34 -26.64 -17.55 -42.54
CA PRO A 34 -25.35 -18.17 -42.91
C PRO A 34 -24.20 -17.17 -43.01
N GLU A 35 -24.44 -15.97 -43.55
CA GLU A 35 -23.44 -14.90 -43.66
C GLU A 35 -22.98 -14.39 -42.29
N MET A 36 -23.91 -14.25 -41.35
CA MET A 36 -23.61 -13.75 -40.01
C MET A 36 -22.84 -14.78 -39.18
N ARG A 37 -23.10 -16.09 -39.36
CA ARG A 37 -22.29 -17.17 -38.77
C ARG A 37 -20.85 -17.15 -39.27
N LEU A 38 -20.66 -16.92 -40.57
CA LEU A 38 -19.33 -16.84 -41.17
C LEU A 38 -18.53 -15.67 -40.59
N ASN A 39 -19.18 -14.52 -40.41
CA ASN A 39 -18.57 -13.34 -39.81
C ASN A 39 -18.20 -13.54 -38.34
N VAL A 40 -19.08 -14.15 -37.54
CA VAL A 40 -18.79 -14.46 -36.13
C VAL A 40 -17.66 -15.48 -36.00
N ALA A 41 -17.65 -16.53 -36.83
CA ALA A 41 -16.58 -17.52 -36.87
C ALA A 41 -15.22 -16.88 -37.26
N ALA A 42 -15.21 -15.96 -38.22
CA ALA A 42 -14.01 -15.23 -38.62
C ALA A 42 -13.47 -14.32 -37.49
N VAL A 43 -14.36 -13.64 -36.76
CA VAL A 43 -13.98 -12.84 -35.58
C VAL A 43 -13.38 -13.73 -34.49
N TRP A 44 -14.00 -14.88 -34.21
CA TRP A 44 -13.47 -15.83 -33.23
C TRP A 44 -12.13 -16.43 -33.65
N ALA A 45 -11.94 -16.78 -34.92
CA ALA A 45 -10.65 -17.25 -35.43
C ALA A 45 -9.56 -16.19 -35.24
N LYS A 46 -9.85 -14.92 -35.55
CA LYS A 46 -8.91 -13.81 -35.37
C LYS A 46 -8.58 -13.54 -33.89
N CYS A 47 -9.58 -13.65 -33.01
CA CYS A 47 -9.37 -13.58 -31.56
C CYS A 47 -8.51 -14.74 -31.04
N ALA A 48 -8.72 -15.96 -31.55
CA ALA A 48 -7.94 -17.13 -31.19
C ALA A 48 -6.47 -17.01 -31.64
N GLU A 49 -6.22 -16.54 -32.86
CA GLU A 49 -4.87 -16.25 -33.36
C GLU A 49 -4.15 -15.19 -32.52
N SER A 50 -4.88 -14.17 -32.06
CA SER A 50 -4.34 -13.12 -31.19
C SER A 50 -3.99 -13.64 -29.79
N ALA A 51 -4.78 -14.59 -29.26
CA ALA A 51 -4.54 -15.21 -27.96
C ALA A 51 -3.35 -16.19 -27.97
N VAL A 52 -3.10 -16.86 -29.10
CA VAL A 52 -1.96 -17.81 -29.25
C VAL A 52 -0.61 -17.08 -29.37
N ASN A 53 -0.60 -15.83 -29.84
CA ASN A 53 0.63 -15.03 -30.00
C ASN A 53 1.00 -14.18 -28.77
N PHE A 54 0.24 -14.27 -27.66
CA PHE A 54 0.65 -13.67 -26.40
C PHE A 54 1.69 -14.57 -25.73
N THR A 55 2.97 -14.22 -25.89
CA THR A 55 4.05 -14.79 -25.07
C THR A 55 4.30 -13.87 -23.88
N PRO A 56 3.91 -14.26 -22.65
CA PRO A 56 4.17 -13.46 -21.44
C PRO A 56 5.66 -13.10 -21.32
N ALA A 57 6.54 -14.03 -21.73
CA ALA A 57 7.98 -13.85 -21.68
C ALA A 57 8.48 -12.60 -22.43
N ASP A 58 7.88 -12.24 -23.57
CA ASP A 58 8.34 -11.07 -24.33
C ASP A 58 7.73 -9.76 -23.82
N SER A 59 6.52 -9.83 -23.26
CA SER A 59 5.87 -8.68 -22.63
C SER A 59 6.43 -8.34 -21.24
N PHE A 60 7.02 -9.30 -20.53
CA PHE A 60 7.52 -9.10 -19.16
C PHE A 60 9.05 -8.99 -19.03
N LYS A 61 9.84 -9.26 -20.07
CA LYS A 61 11.32 -9.15 -20.02
C LYS A 61 11.79 -7.76 -19.59
N GLY A 62 11.18 -6.70 -20.13
CA GLY A 62 11.52 -5.33 -19.76
C GLY A 62 11.17 -5.03 -18.30
N THR A 63 9.99 -5.43 -17.84
CA THR A 63 9.53 -5.23 -16.46
C THR A 63 10.36 -6.03 -15.45
N LEU A 64 10.82 -7.23 -15.81
CA LEU A 64 11.62 -8.08 -14.93
C LEU A 64 12.98 -7.47 -14.61
N VAL A 65 13.65 -6.85 -15.59
CA VAL A 65 14.91 -6.12 -15.36
C VAL A 65 14.70 -4.89 -14.46
N HIS A 66 13.62 -4.13 -14.67
CA HIS A 66 13.30 -2.98 -13.80
C HIS A 66 13.00 -3.41 -12.37
N LEU A 67 12.30 -4.53 -12.18
CA LEU A 67 12.03 -5.09 -10.85
C LEU A 67 13.31 -5.54 -10.16
N GLN A 68 14.22 -6.21 -10.88
CA GLN A 68 15.53 -6.60 -10.33
C GLN A 68 16.35 -5.40 -9.89
N TRP A 69 16.40 -4.35 -10.72
CA TRP A 69 17.08 -3.10 -10.37
C TRP A 69 16.44 -2.44 -9.14
N ALA A 70 15.11 -2.36 -9.08
CA ALA A 70 14.39 -1.76 -7.96
C ALA A 70 14.65 -2.53 -6.65
N VAL A 71 14.70 -3.86 -6.69
CA VAL A 71 15.03 -4.68 -5.52
C VAL A 71 16.46 -4.41 -5.04
N ALA A 72 17.43 -4.39 -5.96
CA ALA A 72 18.82 -4.09 -5.60
C ALA A 72 18.99 -2.68 -5.00
N GLU A 73 18.26 -1.70 -5.53
CA GLU A 73 18.30 -0.33 -5.00
C GLU A 73 17.63 -0.24 -3.61
N ILE A 74 16.54 -0.96 -3.38
CA ILE A 74 15.92 -1.06 -2.05
C ILE A 74 16.90 -1.67 -1.04
N GLU A 75 17.62 -2.73 -1.41
CA GLU A 75 18.61 -3.36 -0.55
C GLU A 75 19.77 -2.40 -0.23
N ARG A 76 20.26 -1.68 -1.23
CA ARG A 76 21.30 -0.65 -1.05
C ARG A 76 20.82 0.46 -0.09
N LEU A 77 19.61 0.97 -0.28
CA LEU A 77 19.03 2.01 0.57
C LEU A 77 18.79 1.53 2.00
N ARG A 78 18.37 0.27 2.19
CA ARG A 78 18.25 -0.33 3.53
C ARG A 78 19.60 -0.38 4.24
N ALA A 79 20.67 -0.80 3.54
CA ALA A 79 22.00 -0.83 4.11
C ALA A 79 22.52 0.56 4.49
N GLU A 80 22.19 1.60 3.73
CA GLU A 80 22.51 2.99 4.12
C GLU A 80 21.67 3.47 5.30
N LEU A 81 20.39 3.13 5.35
CA LEU A 81 19.53 3.44 6.49
C LEU A 81 20.03 2.81 7.79
N ASP A 82 20.52 1.56 7.73
CA ASP A 82 21.10 0.88 8.88
C ASP A 82 22.33 1.62 9.44
N LYS A 83 23.19 2.16 8.57
CA LYS A 83 24.34 2.99 9.00
C LYS A 83 23.89 4.27 9.69
N VAL A 84 22.86 4.93 9.14
CA VAL A 84 22.29 6.15 9.74
C VAL A 84 21.61 5.84 11.07
N ALA A 85 20.90 4.72 11.16
CA ALA A 85 20.26 4.27 12.40
C ALA A 85 21.29 3.96 13.49
N ALA A 86 22.38 3.27 13.15
CA ALA A 86 23.49 3.02 14.07
C ALA A 86 24.12 4.34 14.57
N PHE A 87 24.34 5.29 13.66
CA PHE A 87 24.84 6.62 14.02
C PHE A 87 23.87 7.36 14.95
N ALA A 88 22.57 7.36 14.65
CA ALA A 88 21.55 7.96 15.51
C ALA A 88 21.52 7.34 16.92
N ALA A 89 21.62 6.00 17.01
CA ALA A 89 21.61 5.26 18.27
C ALA A 89 22.80 5.61 19.20
N GLN A 90 23.95 5.98 18.64
CA GLN A 90 25.14 6.41 19.41
C GLN A 90 24.93 7.71 20.21
N ARG A 91 23.79 8.40 20.08
CA ARG A 91 23.48 9.59 20.86
C ARG A 91 23.63 9.35 22.37
N ALA A 92 23.14 8.22 22.88
CA ALA A 92 23.19 7.95 24.32
C ALA A 92 24.64 7.83 24.84
N GLU A 93 25.50 7.14 24.09
CA GLU A 93 26.94 7.04 24.40
C GLU A 93 27.63 8.39 24.32
N TYR A 94 27.28 9.20 23.30
CA TYR A 94 27.83 10.54 23.11
C TYR A 94 27.45 11.49 24.26
N VAL A 95 26.17 11.51 24.67
CA VAL A 95 25.70 12.31 25.81
C VAL A 95 26.36 11.85 27.11
N THR A 96 26.48 10.53 27.32
CA THR A 96 27.16 9.97 28.49
C THR A 96 28.64 10.38 28.53
N SER A 97 29.33 10.32 27.40
CA SER A 97 30.74 10.71 27.29
C SER A 97 30.93 12.20 27.61
N ILE A 98 30.01 13.06 27.16
CA ILE A 98 30.01 14.47 27.53
C ILE A 98 29.85 14.59 29.04
N LEU A 99 28.81 14.02 29.64
CA LEU A 99 28.54 14.18 31.07
C LEU A 99 29.71 13.71 31.97
N ASN A 100 30.50 12.74 31.50
CA ASN A 100 31.60 12.15 32.26
C ASN A 100 33.00 12.72 31.96
N CYS A 101 33.16 13.69 31.03
CA CYS A 101 34.51 14.08 30.61
C CYS A 101 35.26 15.00 31.61
N HIS A 102 34.55 15.70 32.50
CA HIS A 102 35.17 16.54 33.53
C HIS A 102 34.24 16.72 34.75
N PRO A 103 34.75 16.86 35.99
CA PRO A 103 33.92 17.10 37.18
C PRO A 103 33.12 18.40 37.11
N ASP A 104 33.63 19.42 36.41
CA ASP A 104 32.92 20.64 36.05
C ASP A 104 32.83 20.73 34.53
N ASN A 105 31.85 20.05 33.95
CA ASN A 105 31.68 19.97 32.51
C ASN A 105 30.56 20.84 31.95
N LYS A 106 30.07 21.81 32.71
CA LYS A 106 28.95 22.65 32.26
C LYS A 106 29.28 23.38 30.95
N HIS A 107 30.50 23.89 30.79
CA HIS A 107 30.89 24.64 29.60
C HIS A 107 30.98 23.79 28.33
N ASP A 108 31.58 22.59 28.38
CA ASP A 108 31.67 21.73 27.19
C ASP A 108 30.35 20.99 26.92
N TYR A 109 29.52 20.77 27.95
CA TYR A 109 28.16 20.27 27.78
C TYR A 109 27.37 21.15 26.80
N TYR A 110 27.38 22.47 26.96
CA TYR A 110 26.66 23.38 26.05
C TYR A 110 27.26 23.44 24.65
N ARG A 111 28.57 23.22 24.49
CA ARG A 111 29.23 23.24 23.17
C ARG A 111 28.86 22.01 22.34
N TRP A 112 28.70 20.85 22.98
CA TRP A 112 28.51 19.57 22.26
C TRP A 112 27.04 19.15 22.13
N GLN A 113 26.12 19.91 22.74
CA GLN A 113 24.66 19.70 22.60
C GLN A 113 24.19 19.73 21.14
N GLY A 114 24.78 20.57 20.27
CA GLY A 114 24.37 20.64 18.87
C GLY A 114 24.46 19.30 18.15
N HIS A 115 25.52 18.54 18.38
CA HIS A 115 25.68 17.20 17.78
C HIS A 115 24.72 16.17 18.37
N ALA A 116 24.49 16.21 19.69
CA ALA A 116 23.51 15.34 20.34
C ALA A 116 22.07 15.65 19.88
N GLU A 117 21.78 16.91 19.62
CA GLU A 117 20.48 17.40 19.17
C GLU A 117 20.23 17.09 17.69
N SER A 118 21.22 17.26 16.81
CA SER A 118 21.11 16.84 15.40
C SER A 118 20.81 15.35 15.27
N ARG A 119 21.41 14.50 16.13
CA ARG A 119 21.09 13.05 16.14
C ARG A 119 19.65 12.77 16.60
N ARG A 120 19.15 13.53 17.59
CA ARG A 120 17.77 13.44 18.08
C ARG A 120 16.78 13.79 16.96
N GLN A 121 16.97 14.94 16.34
CA GLN A 121 16.12 15.44 15.26
C GLN A 121 16.14 14.52 14.04
N LEU A 122 17.32 13.99 13.67
CA LEU A 122 17.46 13.01 12.60
C LEU A 122 16.73 11.70 12.92
N SER A 123 16.79 11.23 14.16
CA SER A 123 16.04 10.03 14.57
C SER A 123 14.53 10.25 14.44
N GLN A 124 14.04 11.40 14.91
CA GLN A 124 12.62 11.76 14.85
C GLN A 124 12.13 11.89 13.41
N SER A 125 12.88 12.55 12.53
CA SER A 125 12.49 12.74 11.13
C SER A 125 12.44 11.43 10.35
N LEU A 126 13.27 10.45 10.73
CA LEU A 126 13.30 9.10 10.15
C LEU A 126 12.34 8.12 10.84
N GLY A 127 11.62 8.53 11.89
CA GLY A 127 10.75 7.65 12.67
C GLY A 127 11.52 6.58 13.47
N LEU A 128 12.81 6.79 13.70
CA LEU A 128 13.67 5.90 14.48
C LEU A 128 13.55 6.19 15.98
N PRO A 129 13.80 5.20 16.85
CA PRO A 129 13.84 5.42 18.29
C PRO A 129 14.88 6.49 18.66
N VAL A 130 14.46 7.46 19.48
CA VAL A 130 15.37 8.46 20.05
C VAL A 130 16.07 7.82 21.24
N ALA A 131 17.37 7.56 21.12
CA ALA A 131 18.17 7.04 22.21
C ALA A 131 18.30 8.08 23.35
N TRP A 132 18.20 7.59 24.59
CA TRP A 132 18.30 8.27 25.91
C TRP A 132 19.28 9.48 25.96
N PRO A 133 19.04 10.53 26.78
CA PRO A 133 17.97 10.69 27.77
C PRO A 133 16.58 10.92 27.21
N ALA A 134 15.58 10.29 27.81
CA ALA A 134 14.21 10.81 27.76
C ALA A 134 14.26 12.19 28.41
N GLU A 135 13.73 13.21 27.73
CA GLU A 135 13.60 14.55 28.30
C GLU A 135 12.68 14.42 29.53
N THR A 136 13.24 14.31 30.73
CA THR A 136 12.50 14.68 31.94
C THR A 136 12.13 16.14 31.77
N GLU A 137 10.86 16.46 31.99
CA GLU A 137 10.35 17.83 31.94
C GLU A 137 11.32 18.79 32.65
N PRO A 138 11.49 20.02 32.14
CA PRO A 138 12.40 20.99 32.75
C PRO A 138 12.05 21.10 34.24
N ASP A 139 13.00 20.72 35.08
CA ASP A 139 12.94 20.95 36.52
C ASP A 139 12.62 22.43 36.68
N THR A 140 11.43 22.72 37.21
CA THR A 140 10.94 24.07 37.33
C THR A 140 11.89 24.76 38.29
N ALA A 141 12.76 25.62 37.74
CA ALA A 141 13.77 26.33 38.52
C ALA A 141 13.15 26.89 39.82
N PRO A 142 13.82 26.79 40.98
CA PRO A 142 13.25 27.27 42.22
C PRO A 142 12.88 28.73 42.04
N SER A 143 11.60 29.03 42.24
CA SER A 143 11.07 30.38 42.08
C SER A 143 11.89 31.34 42.95
N GLN A 144 12.26 32.50 42.41
CA GLN A 144 13.00 33.58 43.10
C GLN A 144 12.22 34.21 44.29
N ARG A 145 11.40 33.45 45.02
CA ARG A 145 10.62 33.93 46.17
C ARG A 145 11.28 33.74 47.53
N GLU A 146 12.45 33.10 47.61
CA GLU A 146 13.16 32.87 48.88
C GLU A 146 14.53 33.55 48.98
N ALA A 147 14.74 34.66 48.25
CA ALA A 147 15.91 35.53 48.43
C ALA A 147 15.54 36.87 49.12
N GLY A 148 14.57 36.82 50.03
CA GLY A 148 14.00 38.00 50.68
C GLY A 148 13.45 37.73 52.07
N ALA A 149 14.13 36.91 52.87
CA ALA A 149 13.91 36.83 54.31
C ALA A 149 15.16 36.26 54.96
N LEU A 150 16.08 37.14 55.35
CA LEU A 150 16.87 37.10 56.58
C LEU A 150 17.70 38.39 56.66
#